data_AF-A0A101GWQ7-F1
#
_entry.id   AF-A0A101GWQ7-F1
#
_cell.length_a   1.000
_cell.length_b   1.000
_cell.length_c   1.000
_cell.angle_alpha   90.00
_cell.angle_beta   90.00
_cell.angle_gamma   90.00
#
_symmetry.space_group_name_H-M   'P 1'
#
loop_
_entity.id
_entity.type
_entity.pdbx_description
1 polymer ?
#
loop_
_entity_poly.entity_id
_entity_poly.type
_entity_poly.pdbx_seq_one_letter_code
_entity_poly.pdbx_strand_id
1 'polypeptide(L)' 'ETYQDVIERIPYFIWDVYNRKRLHSALGYRPPEEYEELLAEEASQEEEIAKTLSV' A
#
# COMPACT_ATOMS: atom_id res chain seq x y z
N GLU A 1 -25.57 -14.85 9.24
CA GLU A 1 -24.25 -14.31 9.58
C GLU A 1 -24.12 -14.19 11.07
N THR A 2 -22.97 -14.58 11.60
CA THR A 2 -22.61 -14.53 13.03
C THR A 2 -21.36 -13.69 13.23
N TYR A 3 -21.06 -13.34 14.48
CA TYR A 3 -19.81 -12.67 14.83
C TYR A 3 -18.58 -13.51 14.46
N GLN A 4 -18.71 -14.84 14.52
CA GLN A 4 -17.65 -15.77 14.15
C GLN A 4 -17.32 -15.65 12.65
N ASP A 5 -18.36 -15.60 11.80
CA ASP A 5 -18.22 -15.47 10.34
C ASP A 5 -17.46 -14.18 9.95
N VAL A 6 -17.62 -13.11 10.74
CA VAL A 6 -16.91 -11.84 10.52
C VAL A 6 -15.43 -11.99 10.84
N ILE A 7 -15.10 -12.58 12.00
CA ILE A 7 -13.71 -12.81 12.42
C ILE A 7 -12.97 -13.65 11.38
N GLU A 8 -13.61 -14.71 10.88
CA GLU A 8 -13.04 -15.59 9.86
C GLU A 8 -12.73 -14.87 8.55
N ARG A 9 -13.48 -13.81 8.23
CA ARG A 9 -13.28 -13.00 7.02
C ARG A 9 -12.30 -11.83 7.20
N ILE A 10 -11.94 -11.45 8.43
CA ILE A 10 -11.03 -10.33 8.69
C ILE A 10 -9.69 -10.49 7.94
N PRO A 11 -9.00 -11.65 7.97
CA PRO A 11 -7.72 -11.79 7.29
C PRO A 11 -7.83 -11.48 5.79
N TYR A 12 -8.78 -12.11 5.09
CA TYR A 12 -9.04 -11.86 3.68
C TYR A 12 -9.36 -10.38 3.42
N PHE A 13 -10.21 -9.80 4.26
CA PHE A 13 -10.59 -8.39 4.11
C PHE A 13 -9.38 -7.46 4.23
N ILE A 14 -8.50 -7.65 5.20
CA ILE A 14 -7.32 -6.79 5.37
C ILE A 14 -6.37 -6.94 4.18
N TRP A 15 -6.05 -8.17 3.79
CA TRP A 15 -5.07 -8.44 2.74
C TRP A 15 -5.55 -8.08 1.35
N ASP A 16 -6.74 -8.54 0.95
CA ASP A 16 -7.17 -8.48 -0.45
C ASP A 16 -8.10 -7.30 -0.77
N VAL A 17 -8.75 -6.75 0.26
CA VAL A 17 -9.73 -5.67 0.07
C VAL A 17 -9.18 -4.35 0.58
N TYR A 18 -8.75 -4.28 1.83
CA TYR A 18 -8.31 -3.04 2.44
C TYR A 18 -6.97 -2.58 1.88
N ASN A 19 -5.93 -3.42 1.92
CA ASN A 19 -4.58 -3.02 1.48
C ASN A 19 -4.52 -2.71 -0.02
N ARG A 20 -5.37 -3.35 -0.83
CA ARG A 20 -5.29 -3.30 -2.31
C ARG A 20 -6.35 -2.43 -2.98
N LYS A 21 -7.55 -2.33 -2.40
CA LYS A 21 -8.76 -1.82 -3.11
C LYS A 21 -9.52 -0.77 -2.34
N ARG A 22 -8.99 -0.25 -1.23
CA ARG A 22 -9.72 0.71 -0.39
C ARG A 22 -9.94 2.01 -1.17
N LEU A 23 -11.16 2.17 -1.69
CA LEU A 23 -11.63 3.40 -2.31
C LEU A 23 -12.28 4.25 -1.23
N HIS A 24 -11.50 5.08 -0.54
CA HIS A 24 -12.12 6.20 0.16
C HIS A 24 -12.07 7.45 -0.70
N SER A 25 -13.23 8.10 -0.75
CA SER A 25 -13.70 9.13 -1.68
C SER A 25 -12.93 10.47 -1.63
N ALA A 26 -11.73 10.49 -1.06
CA ALA A 26 -10.88 11.66 -1.00
C ALA A 26 -10.04 11.74 -2.29
N LEU A 27 -9.99 12.93 -2.87
CA LEU A 27 -9.18 13.19 -4.06
C LEU A 27 -7.70 12.87 -3.74
N GLY A 28 -7.13 11.90 -4.44
CA GLY A 28 -5.71 11.52 -4.28
C GLY A 28 -5.43 10.44 -3.23
N TYR A 29 -6.44 9.77 -2.66
CA TYR A 29 -6.17 8.60 -1.81
C TYR A 29 -5.57 7.46 -2.65
N ARG A 30 -4.55 6.83 -2.08
CA ARG A 30 -3.86 5.66 -2.64
C ARG A 30 -3.93 4.50 -1.64
N PRO A 31 -4.26 3.27 -2.06
CA PRO A 31 -4.23 2.11 -1.18
C PRO A 31 -2.85 1.89 -0.54
N PRO A 32 -2.79 1.26 0.65
CA PRO A 32 -1.53 0.98 1.34
C PRO A 32 -0.46 0.30 0.47
N GLU A 33 -0.84 -0.73 -0.30
CA GLU A 33 0.09 -1.45 -1.19
C GLU A 33 0.73 -0.51 -2.22
N GLU A 34 -0.09 0.25 -2.96
CA GLU A 34 0.41 1.20 -3.96
C GLU A 34 1.24 2.34 -3.34
N TYR A 35 0.96 2.73 -2.09
CA TYR A 35 1.71 3.76 -1.38
C TYR A 35 3.10 3.26 -0.97
N GLU A 36 3.19 2.04 -0.43
CA GLU A 36 4.45 1.41 -0.08
C GLU A 36 5.33 1.16 -1.33
N GLU A 37 4.70 0.79 -2.45
CA GLU A 37 5.39 0.67 -3.75
C GLU A 37 6.03 1.99 -4.19
N LEU A 38 5.30 3.11 -4.14
CA LEU A 38 5.88 4.42 -4.46
C LEU A 38 7.06 4.77 -3.56
N LEU A 39 6.93 4.54 -2.25
CA LEU A 39 8.02 4.84 -1.32
C LEU A 39 9.27 4.02 -1.64
N ALA A 40 9.10 2.76 -2.04
CA ALA A 40 10.20 1.92 -2.47
C ALA A 40 10.85 2.42 -3.77
N GLU A 41 10.03 2.87 -4.73
CA GLU A 41 10.51 3.49 -5.97
C GLU A 41 11.29 4.78 -5.69
N GLU A 42 10.75 5.69 -4.87
CA GLU A 42 11.40 6.94 -4.48
C GLU A 42 12.75 6.67 -3.80
N ALA A 43 12.81 5.74 -2.84
CA ALA A 43 14.04 5.36 -2.17
C ALA A 43 15.11 4.84 -3.15
N SER A 44 14.70 4.03 -4.15
CA SER A 44 15.61 3.52 -5.18
C SER A 44 16.14 4.63 -6.11
N GLN A 45 15.30 5.62 -6.42
CA GLN A 45 15.69 6.77 -7.23
C GLN A 45 16.66 7.68 -6.49
N GLU A 46 16.43 7.93 -5.20
CA GLU A 46 17.34 8.71 -4.35
C GLU A 46 18.73 8.05 -4.28
N GLU A 47 18.80 6.73 -4.16
CA GLU A 47 20.05 5.99 -4.12
C GLU A 47 20.83 6.09 -5.45
N GLU A 48 20.14 5.97 -6.58
CA GLU A 48 20.75 6.13 -7.91
C GLU A 48 21.19 7.58 -8.20
N ILE A 49 20.43 8.58 -7.74
CA ILE A 49 20.80 9.99 -7.83
C ILE A 49 22.05 10.28 -6.98
N ALA A 50 22.08 9.79 -5.74
CA ALA A 50 23.23 9.96 -4.84
C ALA A 50 24.51 9.36 -5.45
N LYS A 51 24.39 8.22 -6.11
CA LYS A 51 25.49 7.55 -6.81
C LYS A 51 25.94 8.30 -8.06
N THR A 52 25.01 8.92 -8.80
CA THR A 52 25.32 9.73 -9.99
C THR A 52 26.02 11.04 -9.62
N LEU A 53 25.61 11.68 -8.52
CA LEU A 53 26.20 12.93 -8.02
C LEU A 53 27.57 12.73 -7.35
N SER A 54 27.93 11.48 -7.01
CA SER A 54 29.24 11.15 -6.44
C SER A 54 30.30 10.79 -7.50
N VAL A 55 30.01 10.93 -8.79
CA VAL A 55 30.96 10.79 -9.92
C VAL A 55 31.42 12.16 -10.38
#